data_AF-A0A8S0U834-F1
#
_entry.id   AF-A0A8S0U834-F1
#
_cell.length_a   1.000
_cell.length_b   1.000
_cell.length_c   1.000
_cell.angle_alpha   90.00
_cell.angle_beta   90.00
_cell.angle_gamma   90.00
#
_symmetry.space_group_name_H-M   'P 1'
#
loop_
_entity.id
_entity.type
_entity.pdbx_description
1 polymer ?
#
loop_
_entity_poly.entity_id
_entity_poly.type
_entity_poly.pdbx_seq_one_letter_code
_entity_poly.pdbx_strand_id
1 'polypeptide(L)'
;MKNPSFDHMLGWLKSSRPDINGLSGFEFNWVNAFDFGSTPIFGSNDMSSNPTLMNDFVQQAKAMGVDGLSKIVMSGFKLDLVPVYTELVNEFTVMDRWFASVPASTQPNRFYVHSATSHGASSNVRSDGAVLSRV
;
A
#
# COMPACT_ATOMS: atom_id res chain seq x y z
N MET A 1 4.07 5.37 -12.42
CA MET A 1 4.03 4.12 -11.61
C MET A 1 2.72 3.38 -11.79
N LYS A 2 2.69 2.08 -11.43
CA LYS A 2 1.48 1.26 -11.34
C LYS A 2 1.39 0.56 -9.96
N ASN A 3 1.10 1.37 -8.94
CA ASN A 3 0.47 0.97 -7.66
C ASN A 3 1.15 0.00 -6.65
N PRO A 4 2.49 -0.19 -6.54
CA PRO A 4 3.04 -0.75 -5.31
C PRO A 4 3.01 0.29 -4.18
N SER A 5 2.88 -0.13 -2.92
CA SER A 5 3.01 0.76 -1.75
C SER A 5 4.48 1.09 -1.46
N PHE A 6 4.72 2.10 -0.62
CA PHE A 6 6.07 2.43 -0.16
C PHE A 6 6.71 1.24 0.55
N ASP A 7 5.99 0.61 1.49
CA ASP A 7 6.48 -0.52 2.28
C ASP A 7 6.78 -1.76 1.43
N HIS A 8 6.01 -1.97 0.35
CA HIS A 8 6.28 -3.04 -0.61
C HIS A 8 7.61 -2.85 -1.34
N MET A 9 7.94 -1.62 -1.74
CA MET A 9 9.13 -1.34 -2.56
C MET A 9 10.38 -1.10 -1.72
N LEU A 10 10.25 -0.27 -0.67
CA LEU A 10 11.36 0.39 0.03
C LEU A 10 11.29 0.22 1.56
N GLY A 11 10.22 -0.37 2.11
CA GLY A 11 10.02 -0.48 3.56
C GLY A 11 11.21 -1.12 4.30
N TRP A 12 11.82 -2.14 3.69
CA TRP A 12 12.98 -2.86 4.25
C TRP A 12 14.29 -2.05 4.28
N LEU A 13 14.39 -0.93 3.54
CA LEU A 13 15.59 -0.08 3.55
C LEU A 13 15.84 0.59 4.89
N LYS A 14 14.86 0.66 5.80
CA LYS A 14 15.06 1.16 7.17
C LYS A 14 16.18 0.43 7.94
N SER A 15 16.44 -0.83 7.59
CA SER A 15 17.53 -1.64 8.16
C SER A 15 18.93 -1.10 7.82
N SER A 16 19.11 -0.51 6.64
CA SER A 16 20.36 0.12 6.18
C SER A 16 20.34 1.65 6.27
N ARG A 17 19.15 2.26 6.27
CA ARG A 17 18.88 3.69 6.26
C ARG A 17 17.82 4.05 7.31
N PRO A 18 18.20 4.22 8.60
CA PRO A 18 17.26 4.43 9.70
C PRO A 18 16.55 5.80 9.66
N ASP A 19 16.98 6.70 8.76
CA ASP A 19 16.31 7.97 8.45
C ASP A 19 14.98 7.78 7.69
N ILE A 20 14.77 6.63 7.07
CA ILE A 20 13.56 6.32 6.28
C ILE A 20 12.45 5.78 7.20
N ASN A 21 11.24 6.32 7.07
CA ASN A 21 10.03 5.82 7.72
C ASN A 21 9.49 4.52 7.07
N GLY A 22 10.30 3.46 7.03
CA GLY A 22 9.94 2.11 6.59
C GLY A 22 9.61 1.13 7.72
N LEU A 23 9.64 -0.15 7.39
CA LEU A 23 9.31 -1.28 8.27
C LEU A 23 10.47 -1.59 9.24
N SER A 24 10.13 -1.83 10.51
CA SER A 24 11.06 -2.27 11.56
C SER A 24 11.18 -3.79 11.67
N GLY A 25 10.28 -4.55 11.03
CA GLY A 25 10.17 -6.01 11.17
C GLY A 25 9.26 -6.43 12.34
N PHE A 26 8.66 -5.47 13.04
CA PHE A 26 7.67 -5.67 14.10
C PHE A 26 6.26 -5.26 13.65
N GLU A 27 5.96 -5.32 12.36
CA GLU A 27 4.66 -5.00 11.75
C GLU A 27 4.04 -6.18 11.00
N PHE A 28 2.74 -6.47 11.20
CA PHE A 28 1.94 -7.31 10.30
C PHE A 28 0.41 -6.97 10.37
N ASN A 29 -0.49 -7.74 9.71
CA ASN A 29 -1.97 -7.57 9.71
C ASN A 29 -2.83 -8.89 9.91
N TRP A 30 -3.79 -9.06 10.87
CA TRP A 30 -4.30 -10.39 11.37
C TRP A 30 -4.96 -11.34 10.34
N VAL A 31 -4.94 -12.63 10.67
CA VAL A 31 -5.82 -13.66 10.09
C VAL A 31 -7.28 -13.56 10.53
N ASN A 32 -7.56 -13.33 11.82
CA ASN A 32 -8.90 -13.18 12.39
C ASN A 32 -8.82 -12.41 13.74
N ALA A 33 -9.45 -11.25 13.86
CA ALA A 33 -9.31 -10.36 15.02
C ALA A 33 -9.95 -10.87 16.34
N PHE A 34 -10.79 -11.91 16.28
CA PHE A 34 -11.46 -12.48 17.45
C PHE A 34 -10.83 -13.80 17.96
N ASP A 35 -9.79 -14.31 17.28
CA ASP A 35 -9.05 -15.51 17.68
C ASP A 35 -7.60 -15.16 18.03
N PHE A 36 -7.36 -14.95 19.33
CA PHE A 36 -6.05 -14.67 19.91
C PHE A 36 -5.05 -15.84 19.80
N GLY A 37 -5.49 -17.03 19.40
CA GLY A 37 -4.63 -18.19 19.10
C GLY A 37 -4.27 -18.33 17.62
N SER A 38 -4.85 -17.52 16.73
CA SER A 38 -4.53 -17.55 15.30
C SER A 38 -3.08 -17.15 15.03
N THR A 39 -2.51 -17.54 13.88
CA THR A 39 -1.13 -17.17 13.56
C THR A 39 -0.98 -15.65 13.60
N PRO A 40 -0.01 -15.12 14.38
CA PRO A 40 0.17 -13.70 14.57
C PRO A 40 0.52 -13.10 13.23
N ILE A 41 -0.51 -12.51 12.69
CA ILE A 41 -0.39 -11.45 11.73
C ILE A 41 -0.94 -10.16 12.42
N PHE A 42 -1.51 -10.19 13.64
CA PHE A 42 -1.50 -9.03 14.59
C PHE A 42 -2.03 -7.66 14.06
N GLY A 43 -3.22 -7.62 13.45
CA GLY A 43 -3.95 -6.38 13.16
C GLY A 43 -5.47 -6.56 13.30
N SER A 44 -6.15 -5.78 14.16
CA SER A 44 -7.58 -5.89 14.50
C SER A 44 -8.58 -5.17 13.55
N ASN A 45 -9.83 -4.95 14.01
CA ASN A 45 -10.97 -4.56 13.16
C ASN A 45 -11.58 -3.18 13.48
N ASP A 46 -10.94 -2.36 14.31
CA ASP A 46 -11.47 -1.06 14.73
C ASP A 46 -11.26 0.05 13.68
N MET A 47 -12.14 0.07 12.67
CA MET A 47 -12.22 1.11 11.62
C MET A 47 -12.64 2.49 12.14
N SER A 48 -13.12 2.60 13.37
CA SER A 48 -13.56 3.83 14.03
C SER A 48 -12.45 4.55 14.82
N SER A 49 -11.28 3.92 14.96
CA SER A 49 -10.13 4.48 15.66
C SER A 49 -9.58 5.71 14.94
N ASN A 50 -9.25 6.76 15.71
CA ASN A 50 -8.50 7.90 15.23
C ASN A 50 -7.21 8.03 16.08
N PRO A 51 -6.02 7.74 15.53
CA PRO A 51 -5.75 7.31 14.16
C PRO A 51 -6.23 5.89 13.85
N THR A 52 -6.52 5.63 12.58
CA THR A 52 -6.90 4.30 12.08
C THR A 52 -5.77 3.30 12.29
N LEU A 53 -6.08 2.15 12.87
CA LEU A 53 -5.08 1.17 13.33
C LEU A 53 -4.29 0.43 12.21
N MET A 54 -4.61 0.62 10.91
CA MET A 54 -3.87 0.05 9.75
C MET A 54 -3.72 -1.48 9.75
N ASN A 55 -4.80 -2.13 10.14
CA ASN A 55 -4.77 -3.43 10.80
C ASN A 55 -5.67 -4.50 10.14
N ASP A 56 -6.31 -4.19 8.99
CA ASP A 56 -7.30 -5.07 8.33
C ASP A 56 -7.00 -5.50 6.86
N PHE A 57 -5.86 -5.12 6.29
CA PHE A 57 -5.41 -5.51 4.94
C PHE A 57 -5.56 -7.01 4.60
N VAL A 58 -5.32 -7.93 5.54
CA VAL A 58 -5.43 -9.39 5.31
C VAL A 58 -6.89 -9.86 5.26
N GLN A 59 -7.79 -9.27 6.05
CA GLN A 59 -9.21 -9.68 6.02
C GLN A 59 -9.89 -9.10 4.78
N GLN A 60 -9.54 -7.87 4.37
CA GLN A 60 -9.94 -7.31 3.07
C GLN A 60 -9.43 -8.16 1.90
N ALA A 61 -8.18 -8.63 1.96
CA ALA A 61 -7.62 -9.54 0.96
C ALA A 61 -8.38 -10.88 0.88
N LYS A 62 -8.81 -11.43 2.02
CA LYS A 62 -9.64 -12.65 2.08
C LYS A 62 -11.08 -12.41 1.62
N ALA A 63 -11.67 -11.26 1.94
CA ALA A 63 -13.02 -10.90 1.54
C ALA A 63 -13.17 -10.77 0.01
N MET A 64 -12.07 -10.47 -0.71
CA MET A 64 -12.03 -10.53 -2.17
C MET A 64 -12.04 -11.95 -2.76
N GLY A 65 -11.91 -13.01 -1.94
CA GLY A 65 -12.04 -14.41 -2.38
C GLY A 65 -10.91 -14.92 -3.29
N VAL A 66 -9.76 -14.24 -3.32
CA VAL A 66 -8.61 -14.62 -4.16
C VAL A 66 -7.56 -15.37 -3.33
N ASP A 67 -7.33 -16.63 -3.65
CA ASP A 67 -6.34 -17.47 -2.98
C ASP A 67 -4.93 -16.86 -3.04
N GLY A 68 -4.24 -16.88 -1.90
CA GLY A 68 -2.89 -16.33 -1.76
C GLY A 68 -2.78 -14.80 -1.75
N LEU A 69 -3.86 -14.05 -2.02
CA LEU A 69 -3.81 -12.58 -2.08
C LEU A 69 -3.40 -11.94 -0.75
N SER A 70 -3.82 -12.50 0.38
CA SER A 70 -3.39 -12.06 1.73
C SER A 70 -1.88 -12.10 1.92
N LYS A 71 -1.19 -13.10 1.37
CA LYS A 71 0.27 -13.22 1.41
C LYS A 71 0.95 -12.17 0.52
N ILE A 72 0.35 -11.87 -0.64
CA ILE A 72 0.87 -10.87 -1.59
C ILE A 72 0.69 -9.45 -1.02
N VAL A 73 -0.46 -9.15 -0.41
CA VAL A 73 -0.72 -7.86 0.23
C VAL A 73 0.26 -7.59 1.39
N MET A 74 0.72 -8.63 2.09
CA MET A 74 1.71 -8.51 3.17
C MET A 74 3.18 -8.70 2.72
N SER A 75 3.46 -8.97 1.44
CA SER A 75 4.83 -9.22 0.96
C SER A 75 5.49 -7.95 0.42
N GLY A 76 6.66 -7.59 0.96
CA GLY A 76 7.56 -6.63 0.30
C GLY A 76 8.54 -7.30 -0.66
N PHE A 77 9.05 -6.53 -1.61
CA PHE A 77 10.18 -6.93 -2.45
C PHE A 77 11.48 -6.94 -1.63
N LYS A 78 12.40 -7.85 -2.00
CA LYS A 78 13.79 -7.81 -1.54
C LYS A 78 14.56 -6.76 -2.33
N LEU A 79 15.57 -6.16 -1.70
CA LEU A 79 16.42 -5.13 -2.32
C LEU A 79 17.08 -5.63 -3.62
N ASP A 80 17.50 -6.90 -3.63
CA ASP A 80 18.08 -7.61 -4.80
C ASP A 80 17.13 -7.70 -6.00
N LEU A 81 15.80 -7.64 -5.77
CA LEU A 81 14.79 -7.67 -6.83
C LEU A 81 14.47 -6.27 -7.37
N VAL A 82 14.95 -5.22 -6.70
CA VAL A 82 14.67 -3.82 -7.04
C VAL A 82 15.95 -2.96 -7.00
N PRO A 83 17.09 -3.42 -7.58
CA PRO A 83 18.41 -2.82 -7.35
C PRO A 83 18.47 -1.35 -7.78
N VAL A 84 17.82 -0.98 -8.90
CA VAL A 84 17.78 0.41 -9.39
C VAL A 84 17.15 1.36 -8.37
N TYR A 85 16.09 0.95 -7.66
CA TYR A 85 15.47 1.81 -6.66
C TYR A 85 16.29 1.84 -5.37
N THR A 86 16.93 0.73 -4.99
CA THR A 86 17.89 0.68 -3.88
C THR A 86 19.00 1.70 -4.06
N GLU A 87 19.65 1.76 -5.24
CA GLU A 87 20.70 2.74 -5.51
C GLU A 87 20.17 4.18 -5.56
N LEU A 88 19.01 4.42 -6.17
CA LEU A 88 18.40 5.76 -6.19
C LEU A 88 18.07 6.28 -4.77
N VAL A 89 17.70 5.40 -3.84
CA VAL A 89 17.46 5.74 -2.42
C VAL A 89 18.77 5.94 -1.65
N ASN A 90 19.87 5.32 -2.05
CA ASN A 90 21.17 5.56 -1.43
C ASN A 90 21.74 6.92 -1.85
N GLU A 91 21.72 7.24 -3.15
CA GLU A 91 22.35 8.44 -3.73
C GLU A 91 21.50 9.72 -3.62
N PHE A 92 20.16 9.62 -3.52
CA PHE A 92 19.26 10.79 -3.55
C PHE A 92 18.33 10.88 -2.33
N THR A 93 17.73 12.06 -2.13
CA THR A 93 16.75 12.29 -1.07
C THR A 93 15.41 11.60 -1.35
N VAL A 94 14.87 10.91 -0.35
CA VAL A 94 13.60 10.17 -0.45
C VAL A 94 12.45 10.95 0.20
N MET A 95 11.27 10.90 -0.44
CA MET A 95 10.01 11.36 0.17
C MET A 95 9.25 10.15 0.72
N ASP A 96 9.44 9.84 2.00
CA ASP A 96 8.87 8.68 2.70
C ASP A 96 7.41 8.90 3.19
N ARG A 97 6.92 10.14 3.09
CA ARG A 97 5.54 10.55 3.45
C ARG A 97 4.74 11.06 2.24
N TRP A 98 4.99 10.49 1.07
CA TRP A 98 4.23 10.77 -0.14
C TRP A 98 2.97 9.88 -0.23
N PHE A 99 1.80 10.48 -0.04
CA PHE A 99 0.51 9.79 -0.10
C PHE A 99 -0.20 10.00 -1.44
N ALA A 100 -1.07 9.06 -1.81
CA ALA A 100 -2.00 9.25 -2.92
C ALA A 100 -3.00 10.36 -2.58
N SER A 101 -3.29 11.26 -3.53
CA SER A 101 -4.20 12.40 -3.30
C SER A 101 -5.62 11.97 -2.95
N VAL A 102 -6.06 10.81 -3.46
CA VAL A 102 -7.34 10.17 -3.11
C VAL A 102 -7.10 8.66 -2.97
N PRO A 103 -7.73 7.96 -1.98
CA PRO A 103 -7.74 6.50 -1.89
C PRO A 103 -8.61 5.89 -3.01
N ALA A 104 -8.11 6.00 -4.23
CA ALA A 104 -8.80 5.72 -5.48
C ALA A 104 -7.89 4.93 -6.44
N SER A 105 -8.49 4.43 -7.52
CA SER A 105 -7.73 3.68 -8.53
C SER A 105 -6.74 4.56 -9.32
N THR A 106 -5.97 3.94 -10.21
CA THR A 106 -4.79 4.58 -10.80
C THR A 106 -5.11 5.75 -11.75
N GLN A 107 -6.28 5.76 -12.41
CA GLN A 107 -6.68 6.88 -13.30
C GLN A 107 -7.01 8.17 -12.50
N PRO A 108 -7.87 8.15 -11.47
CA PRO A 108 -8.03 9.28 -10.54
C PRO A 108 -6.72 9.91 -10.06
N ASN A 109 -5.80 9.10 -9.55
CA ASN A 109 -4.53 9.59 -9.02
C ASN A 109 -3.59 10.14 -10.12
N ARG A 110 -3.69 9.66 -11.37
CA ARG A 110 -3.00 10.30 -12.51
C ARG A 110 -3.55 11.69 -12.82
N PHE A 111 -4.86 11.91 -12.71
CA PHE A 111 -5.43 13.25 -12.89
C PHE A 111 -4.99 14.21 -11.78
N TYR A 112 -4.93 13.77 -10.52
CA TYR A 112 -4.41 14.62 -9.44
C TYR A 112 -2.97 15.10 -9.66
N VAL A 113 -2.09 14.27 -10.23
CA VAL A 113 -0.71 14.65 -10.58
C VAL A 113 -0.65 15.76 -11.65
N HIS A 114 -1.62 15.81 -12.58
CA HIS A 114 -1.61 16.77 -13.70
C HIS A 114 -2.51 17.99 -13.51
N SER A 115 -3.61 17.87 -12.76
CA SER A 115 -4.64 18.91 -12.62
C SER A 115 -5.12 19.16 -11.20
N ALA A 116 -4.52 18.52 -10.18
CA ALA A 116 -4.92 18.61 -8.77
C ALA A 116 -6.40 18.28 -8.47
N THR A 117 -7.11 17.67 -9.42
CA THR A 117 -8.49 17.19 -9.31
C THR A 117 -8.72 16.02 -10.25
N SER A 118 -9.54 15.04 -9.82
CA SER A 118 -10.04 13.95 -10.66
C SER A 118 -11.45 14.20 -11.21
N HIS A 119 -12.02 15.39 -11.00
CA HIS A 119 -13.42 15.71 -11.36
C HIS A 119 -14.45 14.76 -10.72
N GLY A 120 -14.14 14.21 -9.53
CA GLY A 120 -14.99 13.26 -8.81
C GLY A 120 -14.81 11.79 -9.20
N ALA A 121 -13.90 11.47 -10.12
CA ALA A 121 -13.60 10.07 -10.42
C ALA A 121 -12.87 9.40 -9.23
N SER A 122 -13.39 8.26 -8.78
CA SER A 122 -12.81 7.39 -7.73
C SER A 122 -12.38 6.00 -8.26
N SER A 123 -12.90 5.60 -9.42
CA SER A 123 -12.61 4.33 -10.11
C SER A 123 -11.92 4.56 -11.45
N ASN A 124 -11.34 3.51 -12.03
CA ASN A 124 -10.91 3.51 -13.44
C ASN A 124 -12.10 3.40 -14.40
N VAL A 125 -13.28 3.02 -13.91
CA VAL A 125 -14.54 2.98 -14.66
C VAL A 125 -15.34 4.22 -14.29
N ARG A 126 -15.81 4.97 -15.30
CA ARG A 126 -16.74 6.09 -15.12
C ARG A 126 -18.13 5.58 -14.74
N SER A 127 -18.97 6.45 -14.20
CA SER A 127 -20.37 6.15 -13.87
C SER A 127 -21.23 5.79 -15.09
N ASP A 128 -20.79 6.13 -16.31
CA ASP A 128 -21.39 5.72 -17.59
C ASP A 128 -20.91 4.35 -18.09
N GLY A 129 -20.10 3.63 -17.31
CA GLY A 129 -19.54 2.32 -17.66
C GLY A 129 -18.31 2.38 -18.57
N ALA A 130 -17.91 3.55 -19.07
CA ALA A 130 -16.71 3.68 -19.88
C ALA A 130 -15.45 3.51 -19.00
N VAL A 131 -14.54 2.65 -19.43
CA VAL A 131 -13.18 2.61 -18.85
C VAL A 131 -12.49 3.91 -19.24
N LEU A 132 -11.94 4.63 -18.25
CA LEU A 132 -10.99 5.72 -18.47
C LEU A 132 -9.76 5.12 -19.17
N SER A 133 -9.73 5.19 -20.49
CA SER A 133 -8.68 4.58 -21.31
C SER A 133 -7.31 5.17 -21.01
N ARG A 134 -6.26 4.41 -21.31
CA ARG A 134 -4.91 4.99 -21.42
C ARG A 134 -4.91 5.97 -22.60
N VAL A 135 -4.47 7.19 -22.33
CA VAL A 135 -3.76 8.02 -23.32
C VAL A 135 -2.34 7.47 -23.42
#